data_AF-A0A948QFM0-F1
#
_entry.id   AF-A0A948QFM0-F1
#
_cell.length_a   1.000
_cell.length_b   1.000
_cell.length_c   1.000
_cell.angle_alpha   90.00
_cell.angle_beta   90.00
_cell.angle_gamma   90.00
#
_symmetry.space_group_name_H-M   'P 1'
#
loop_
_entity.id
_entity.type
_entity.pdbx_description
1 polymer ?
#
loop_
_entity_poly.entity_id
_entity_poly.type
_entity_poly.pdbx_seq_one_letter_code
_entity_poly.pdbx_strand_id
1 'polypeptide(L)'
;MAPGSGSADIWPITQQKELFSIFGDVESLIGVRLTNTCLMLPIKSVSGVIFQTETTFETCQLCPREACIGRRAEYKPDLVRKYKEEMITKE
;
A
#
# COMPACT_ATOMS: atom_id res chain seq x y z
N MET A 1 -4.97 2.10 -3.06
CA MET A 1 -3.77 1.35 -2.65
C MET A 1 -3.57 1.47 -1.14
N ALA A 2 -2.96 0.47 -0.48
CA ALA A 2 -2.70 0.49 0.96
C ALA A 2 -1.23 0.12 1.28
N PRO A 3 -0.59 0.72 2.30
CA PRO A 3 0.71 0.29 2.79
C PRO A 3 0.71 -1.20 3.18
N GLY A 4 1.79 -1.91 2.88
CA GLY A 4 1.93 -3.35 3.13
C GLY A 4 1.09 -4.26 2.21
N SER A 5 0.33 -3.69 1.27
CA SER A 5 -0.35 -4.48 0.24
C SER A 5 0.60 -4.83 -0.90
N GLY A 6 0.51 -6.05 -1.43
CA GLY A 6 1.38 -6.51 -2.51
C GLY A 6 2.77 -6.92 -2.03
N SER A 7 3.80 -6.60 -2.81
CA SER A 7 5.19 -6.85 -2.43
C SER A 7 5.65 -5.80 -1.40
N ALA A 8 6.46 -6.23 -0.43
CA ALA A 8 6.87 -5.40 0.70
C ALA A 8 7.72 -4.17 0.29
N ASP A 9 8.38 -4.24 -0.85
CA ASP A 9 9.23 -3.18 -1.42
C ASP A 9 8.45 -2.11 -2.19
N ILE A 10 7.19 -2.36 -2.59
CA ILE A 10 6.41 -1.39 -3.38
C ILE A 10 5.90 -0.24 -2.51
N TRP A 11 5.23 -0.58 -1.41
CA TRP A 11 4.77 0.39 -0.43
C TRP A 11 4.84 -0.26 0.96
N PRO A 12 5.95 -0.06 1.69
CA PRO A 12 6.18 -0.74 2.97
C PRO A 12 5.09 -0.43 4.01
N ILE A 13 4.75 -1.40 4.86
CA ILE A 13 3.77 -1.19 5.93
C ILE A 13 4.18 -0.09 6.94
N THR A 14 5.48 0.21 7.04
CA THR A 14 5.97 1.30 7.90
C THR A 14 5.46 2.68 7.45
N GLN A 15 5.21 2.86 6.14
CA GLN A 15 4.62 4.07 5.56
C GLN A 15 3.19 4.36 6.02
N GLN A 16 2.58 3.42 6.75
CA GLN A 16 1.34 3.62 7.47
C GLN A 16 1.43 4.77 8.49
N LYS A 17 2.62 5.04 9.06
CA LYS A 17 2.83 6.14 10.01
C LYS A 17 2.68 7.50 9.33
N GLU A 18 3.27 7.65 8.16
CA GLU A 18 3.17 8.82 7.29
C GLU A 18 1.74 9.00 6.79
N LEU A 19 1.03 7.92 6.46
CA LEU A 19 -0.38 8.00 6.10
C LEU A 19 -1.25 8.48 7.28
N PHE A 20 -0.99 7.99 8.50
CA PHE A 20 -1.71 8.42 9.70
C PHE A 20 -1.41 9.88 10.07
N SER A 21 -0.19 10.36 9.85
CA SER A 21 0.19 11.73 10.21
C SER A 21 -0.55 12.80 9.41
N ILE A 22 -1.05 12.48 8.21
CA ILE A 22 -1.88 13.37 7.38
C ILE A 22 -3.15 13.79 8.12
N PHE A 23 -3.73 12.91 8.93
CA PHE A 23 -4.99 13.14 9.63
C PHE A 23 -4.82 13.74 11.04
N GLY A 24 -3.60 13.73 11.57
CA GLY A 24 -3.32 14.15 12.95
C GLY A 24 -3.83 13.12 13.97
N ASP A 25 -4.72 13.53 14.87
CA ASP A 25 -5.21 12.68 15.96
C ASP A 25 -6.35 11.75 15.50
N VAL A 26 -5.99 10.66 14.81
CA VAL A 26 -6.93 9.66 14.31
C VAL A 26 -7.72 8.97 15.43
N GLU A 27 -7.10 8.77 16.60
CA GLU A 27 -7.74 8.06 17.71
C GLU A 27 -8.90 8.88 18.27
N SER A 28 -8.72 10.18 18.47
CA SER A 28 -9.81 11.06 18.89
C SER A 28 -10.88 11.25 17.81
N LEU A 29 -10.48 11.25 16.53
CA LEU A 29 -11.40 11.50 15.40
C LEU A 29 -12.34 10.31 15.13
N ILE A 30 -11.81 9.09 15.13
CA ILE A 30 -12.56 7.89 14.68
C ILE A 30 -12.33 6.66 15.57
N GLY A 31 -11.58 6.77 16.67
CA GLY A 31 -11.31 5.65 17.58
C GLY A 31 -10.32 4.61 17.05
N VAL A 32 -9.64 4.89 15.93
CA VAL A 32 -8.61 4.01 15.37
C VAL A 32 -7.24 4.49 15.82
N ARG A 33 -6.43 3.57 16.36
CA ARG A 33 -5.03 3.85 16.74
C ARG A 33 -4.04 2.96 16.01
N LEU A 34 -2.86 3.50 15.76
CA LEU A 34 -1.75 2.79 15.15
C LEU A 34 -0.73 2.40 16.22
N THR A 35 -0.38 1.12 16.33
CA THR A 35 0.68 0.67 17.24
C THR A 35 2.06 1.01 16.67
N ASN A 36 3.10 0.92 17.52
CA ASN A 36 4.50 1.09 17.10
C ASN A 36 4.93 0.10 16.01
N THR A 37 4.27 -1.07 15.93
CA THR A 37 4.46 -2.13 14.93
C THR A 37 3.56 -1.97 13.70
N CYS A 38 2.90 -0.83 13.54
CA CYS A 38 2.00 -0.49 12.43
C CYS A 38 0.71 -1.33 12.35
N LEU A 39 0.31 -2.00 13.44
CA LEU A 39 -1.00 -2.64 13.55
C LEU A 39 -2.06 -1.58 13.85
N MET A 40 -3.17 -1.59 13.13
CA MET A 40 -4.33 -0.77 13.46
C MET A 40 -5.22 -1.47 14.48
N LEU A 41 -5.74 -0.71 15.43
CA LEU A 41 -6.71 -1.17 16.41
C LEU A 41 -7.95 -0.26 16.36
N PRO A 42 -9.16 -0.82 16.19
CA PRO A 42 -9.51 -2.25 16.08
C PRO A 42 -8.89 -2.98 14.88
N ILE A 43 -8.66 -4.29 14.99
CA ILE A 43 -7.91 -5.09 13.98
C ILE A 43 -8.60 -5.07 12.61
N LYS A 44 -9.94 -4.99 12.57
CA LYS A 44 -10.72 -4.89 11.31
C LYS A 44 -10.79 -3.44 10.82
N SER A 45 -9.62 -2.80 10.70
CA SER A 45 -9.47 -1.47 10.12
C SER A 45 -8.74 -1.56 8.78
N VAL A 46 -9.01 -0.62 7.89
CA VAL A 46 -8.29 -0.46 6.63
C VAL A 46 -7.92 1.01 6.43
N SER A 47 -6.74 1.25 5.89
CA SER A 47 -6.26 2.57 5.49
C SER A 47 -5.65 2.47 4.11
N GLY A 48 -5.63 3.59 3.40
CA GLY A 48 -5.01 3.66 2.09
C GLY A 48 -5.34 4.96 1.38
N VAL A 49 -4.87 5.08 0.15
CA VAL A 49 -5.14 6.21 -0.73
C VAL A 49 -5.99 5.73 -1.90
N ILE A 50 -7.03 6.49 -2.21
CA ILE A 50 -7.87 6.32 -3.40
C ILE A 50 -7.72 7.61 -4.21
N PHE A 51 -7.46 7.47 -5.51
CA PHE A 51 -7.27 8.60 -6.41
C PHE A 51 -7.91 8.26 -7.77
N GLN A 52 -8.36 9.30 -8.48
CA GLN A 52 -8.83 9.14 -9.85
C GLN A 52 -7.65 8.90 -10.78
N THR A 53 -7.78 7.96 -11.71
CA THR A 53 -6.75 7.60 -12.67
C THR A 53 -7.40 7.09 -13.95
N GLU A 54 -6.82 7.44 -15.10
CA GLU A 54 -7.19 6.87 -16.40
C GLU A 54 -6.64 5.45 -16.58
N THR A 55 -5.58 5.11 -15.84
CA THR A 55 -4.94 3.80 -15.88
C THR A 55 -5.39 2.95 -14.70
N THR A 56 -5.92 1.75 -14.98
CA THR A 56 -6.24 0.76 -13.94
C THR A 56 -4.96 0.16 -13.38
N PHE A 57 -4.81 0.17 -12.06
CA PHE A 57 -3.66 -0.38 -11.36
C PHE A 57 -4.10 -1.24 -10.18
N GLU A 58 -3.55 -2.45 -10.09
CA GLU A 58 -3.71 -3.34 -8.94
C GLU A 58 -2.32 -3.76 -8.44
N THR A 59 -2.03 -3.58 -7.14
CA THR A 59 -0.70 -3.92 -6.59
C THR A 59 -0.31 -5.39 -6.81
N CYS A 60 -1.29 -6.29 -7.00
CA CYS A 60 -1.06 -7.68 -7.38
C CYS A 60 -0.27 -7.85 -8.69
N GLN A 61 -0.35 -6.86 -9.60
CA GLN A 61 0.41 -6.83 -10.86
C GLN A 61 1.91 -6.72 -10.64
N LEU A 62 2.33 -6.20 -9.49
CA LEU A 62 3.74 -6.01 -9.16
C LEU A 62 4.26 -7.04 -8.13
N CYS A 63 3.39 -7.89 -7.60
CA CYS A 63 3.74 -8.83 -6.54
C CYS A 63 4.15 -10.21 -7.10
N PRO A 64 5.41 -10.64 -6.92
CA PRO A 64 5.89 -11.92 -7.44
C PRO A 64 5.42 -13.14 -6.61
N ARG A 65 4.74 -12.91 -5.48
CA ARG A 65 4.29 -13.99 -4.58
C ARG A 65 3.32 -14.93 -5.28
N GLU A 66 3.74 -16.17 -5.47
CA GLU A 66 2.89 -17.24 -6.01
C GLU A 66 1.83 -17.70 -4.99
N ALA A 67 0.75 -18.32 -5.50
CA ALA A 67 -0.34 -18.93 -4.71
C ALA A 67 -0.95 -18.03 -3.60
N CYS A 68 -1.06 -16.71 -3.84
CA CYS A 68 -1.68 -15.79 -2.88
C CYS A 68 -3.22 -15.89 -2.93
N ILE A 69 -3.85 -16.27 -1.81
CA ILE A 69 -5.31 -16.39 -1.68
C ILE A 69 -6.06 -15.08 -1.97
N GLY A 70 -5.41 -13.93 -1.76
CA GLY A 70 -5.97 -12.60 -1.99
C GLY A 70 -5.62 -11.99 -3.35
N ARG A 71 -5.11 -12.80 -4.29
CA ARG A 71 -4.68 -12.30 -5.61
C ARG A 71 -5.88 -11.80 -6.41
N ARG A 72 -5.82 -10.55 -6.85
CA ARG A 72 -6.84 -9.90 -7.71
C ARG A 72 -6.40 -9.67 -9.15
N ALA A 73 -5.11 -9.78 -9.43
CA ALA A 73 -4.55 -9.64 -10.77
C ALA A 73 -3.28 -10.50 -10.94
N GLU A 74 -2.97 -10.84 -12.18
CA GLU A 74 -1.75 -11.59 -12.56
C GLU A 74 -0.50 -10.74 -12.36
N TYR A 75 0.61 -11.39 -11.98
CA TYR A 75 1.92 -10.74 -11.85
C TYR A 75 2.47 -10.37 -13.24
N LYS A 76 2.95 -9.14 -13.39
CA LYS A 76 3.46 -8.56 -14.64
C LYS A 76 4.88 -8.03 -14.43
N PRO A 77 5.93 -8.84 -14.70
CA PRO A 77 7.32 -8.43 -14.48
C PRO A 77 7.71 -7.19 -15.31
N ASP A 78 7.15 -7.02 -16.51
CA ASP A 78 7.40 -5.84 -17.34
C ASP A 78 6.95 -4.53 -16.68
N LEU A 79 5.85 -4.55 -15.93
CA LEU A 79 5.37 -3.38 -15.18
C LEU A 79 6.30 -3.07 -14.00
N VAL A 80 6.83 -4.08 -13.32
CA VAL A 80 7.81 -3.88 -12.24
C VAL A 80 9.05 -3.19 -12.79
N ARG A 81 9.55 -3.64 -13.94
CA ARG A 81 10.70 -3.02 -14.61
C ARG A 81 10.40 -1.57 -14.97
N LYS A 82 9.28 -1.31 -15.65
CA LYS A 82 8.85 0.04 -16.04
C LYS A 82 8.81 1.00 -14.85
N TYR A 83 8.13 0.64 -13.76
CA TYR A 83 8.01 1.54 -12.60
C TYR A 83 9.33 1.74 -11.85
N LYS A 84 10.21 0.74 -11.82
CA LYS A 84 11.56 0.91 -11.25
C LYS A 84 12.40 1.88 -12.07
N GLU A 85 12.36 1.77 -13.40
CA GLU A 85 13.08 2.69 -14.31
C GLU A 85 12.53 4.13 -14.20
N GLU A 86 11.21 4.30 -14.11
CA GLU A 86 10.56 5.61 -13.92
C GLU A 86 10.88 6.26 -12.56
N MET A 87 11.10 5.48 -11.51
CA MET A 87 11.49 5.99 -10.19
C MET A 87 12.94 6.50 -10.16
N ILE A 88 13.84 5.87 -10.91
CA ILE A 88 15.27 6.24 -10.99
C ILE A 88 15.47 7.50 -11.85
N THR A 89 14.62 7.72 -12.85
CA THR A 89 14.77 8.81 -13.83
C THR A 89 14.11 10.13 -13.41
N LYS A 90 13.49 10.19 -12.22
CA LYS A 90 12.76 11.37 -11.71
C LYS A 90 13.47 12.11 -10.57
N GLU A 91 14.75 11.82 -10.31
CA GLU A 91 15.65 12.65 -9.48
C GLU A 91 16.39 13.69 -10.32
#